data_AF-A0A520R727-F1
#
_entry.id   AF-A0A520R727-F1
#
_cell.length_a   1.000
_cell.length_b   1.000
_cell.length_c   1.000
_cell.angle_alpha   90.00
_cell.angle_beta   90.00
_cell.angle_gamma   90.00
#
_symmetry.space_group_name_H-M   'P 1'
#
loop_
_entity.id
_entity.type
_entity.pdbx_description
1 polymer ?
#
loop_
_entity_poly.entity_id
_entity_poly.type
_entity_poly.pdbx_seq_one_letter_code
_entity_poly.pdbx_strand_id
1 'polypeptide(L)'
;MSRLAPCLIASLVLGCGASPPSGSATPRTESGAGEVVGERACPCASESGAGCEASGTDTSTATRTCTNTRAEAVAEAEAEAEAVAEAEAVAEAEAEAVADADADAVAEAEAEAVAEADAVAVADADVVAGSAETSEGTRTSTRAEPAPASSADATALDPGAALSPAVIAHAREIASRRTRHEDVFIKVGDSATVNRAFMQCFSDDDEIALDGRDALRPLIDRVRATRVRGTDSFRRESRAAGVGWSVYRVLSGPSSALAEEVRAMSPRYALVMFGGNDVETGSLRRYESRMNELVDRLTRWGVVPILSTIPPRNDDPEADQQVPRFNAALRALADERRLPLVDLHAAMLAQPDRGLASDGVHPSAPVRGGRAHGCDLTAEGLEHGQNVRNLLNLQMIAALRAALAD
;
A
#
# COMPACT_ATOMS: atom_id res chain seq x y z
N MET A 1 -29.51 -24.49 -47.79
CA MET A 1 -30.55 -25.37 -47.21
C MET A 1 -30.56 -25.15 -45.70
N SER A 2 -31.72 -24.74 -45.17
CA SER A 2 -32.22 -24.72 -43.78
C SER A 2 -31.32 -24.23 -42.62
N ARG A 3 -31.58 -23.05 -42.00
CA ARG A 3 -32.63 -22.69 -40.99
C ARG A 3 -32.17 -22.99 -39.54
N LEU A 4 -31.98 -21.95 -38.71
CA LEU A 4 -32.86 -21.42 -37.64
C LEU A 4 -32.68 -22.10 -36.27
N ALA A 5 -32.47 -21.27 -35.23
CA ALA A 5 -32.57 -21.54 -33.79
C ALA A 5 -34.04 -21.82 -33.35
N PRO A 6 -34.44 -21.83 -32.05
CA PRO A 6 -33.82 -22.19 -30.75
C PRO A 6 -34.66 -23.27 -30.01
N CYS A 7 -34.36 -23.64 -28.76
CA CYS A 7 -35.30 -24.41 -27.92
C CYS A 7 -35.40 -23.88 -26.48
N LEU A 8 -36.65 -23.76 -26.02
CA LEU A 8 -37.17 -23.20 -24.79
C LEU A 8 -37.02 -24.11 -23.55
N ILE A 9 -36.86 -23.46 -22.40
CA ILE A 9 -37.66 -23.51 -21.14
C ILE A 9 -38.57 -24.74 -20.91
N ALA A 10 -38.40 -25.40 -19.75
CA ALA A 10 -39.51 -26.05 -19.03
C ALA A 10 -39.30 -25.99 -17.50
N SER A 11 -40.29 -25.42 -16.83
CA SER A 11 -40.45 -25.25 -15.39
C SER A 11 -40.75 -26.56 -14.65
N LEU A 12 -40.43 -26.61 -13.35
CA LEU A 12 -41.09 -27.52 -12.39
C LEU A 12 -41.53 -26.72 -11.17
N VAL A 13 -42.85 -26.64 -11.05
CA VAL A 13 -43.64 -26.07 -9.97
C VAL A 13 -43.82 -27.15 -8.89
N LEU A 14 -43.67 -26.80 -7.62
CA LEU A 14 -44.50 -27.34 -6.55
C LEU A 14 -44.72 -26.23 -5.51
N GLY A 15 -45.96 -25.75 -5.43
CA GLY A 15 -46.44 -24.86 -4.39
C GLY A 15 -47.47 -25.56 -3.50
N CYS A 16 -47.50 -25.13 -2.24
CA CYS A 16 -48.65 -25.08 -1.32
C CYS A 16 -48.33 -23.88 -0.41
N GLY A 17 -49.05 -22.74 -0.42
CA GLY A 17 -50.46 -22.56 -0.03
C GLY A 17 -50.52 -22.48 1.50
N ALA A 18 -50.96 -21.42 2.19
CA ALA A 18 -52.03 -20.47 1.87
C ALA A 18 -51.91 -19.14 2.66
N SER A 19 -52.62 -18.14 2.11
CA SER A 19 -52.74 -16.70 2.43
C SER A 19 -53.55 -16.35 3.72
N PRO A 20 -53.60 -15.06 4.13
CA PRO A 20 -53.93 -14.58 5.48
C PRO A 20 -55.36 -14.03 5.61
N PRO A 21 -55.69 -13.37 6.74
CA PRO A 21 -56.56 -12.20 6.64
C PRO A 21 -56.10 -10.96 7.44
N SER A 22 -56.56 -9.85 6.88
CA SER A 22 -56.58 -8.44 7.25
C SER A 22 -57.35 -8.05 8.53
N GLY A 23 -57.02 -6.88 9.10
CA GLY A 23 -58.04 -5.86 9.42
C GLY A 23 -58.27 -5.44 10.88
N SER A 24 -57.85 -4.19 11.18
CA SER A 24 -58.54 -3.12 11.94
C SER A 24 -59.01 -3.28 13.41
N ALA A 25 -58.34 -2.50 14.28
CA ALA A 25 -58.83 -1.52 15.27
C ALA A 25 -60.16 -1.73 16.08
N THR A 26 -59.98 -1.91 17.41
CA THR A 26 -60.65 -1.34 18.64
C THR A 26 -62.14 -0.91 18.61
N PRO A 27 -62.96 -1.13 19.69
CA PRO A 27 -62.75 -0.46 21.01
C PRO A 27 -63.24 -1.17 22.31
N ARG A 28 -62.77 -0.61 23.44
CA ARG A 28 -63.20 -0.62 24.87
C ARG A 28 -64.41 -1.47 25.31
N THR A 29 -64.30 -2.16 26.46
CA THR A 29 -64.95 -1.80 27.76
C THR A 29 -64.54 -2.73 28.91
N GLU A 30 -64.75 -2.23 30.13
CA GLU A 30 -64.36 -2.63 31.49
C GLU A 30 -64.64 -4.07 31.96
N SER A 31 -63.85 -4.54 32.94
CA SER A 31 -64.28 -5.13 34.22
C SER A 31 -63.27 -6.16 34.75
N GLY A 32 -62.98 -6.14 36.06
CA GLY A 32 -62.55 -7.36 36.77
C GLY A 32 -61.29 -7.26 37.64
N ALA A 33 -61.50 -6.86 38.89
CA ALA A 33 -60.93 -7.42 40.12
C ALA A 33 -59.50 -8.03 40.13
N GLY A 34 -58.61 -7.34 40.84
CA GLY A 34 -57.90 -7.83 42.03
C GLY A 34 -56.86 -8.93 41.88
N GLU A 35 -55.59 -8.59 42.15
CA GLU A 35 -54.74 -9.39 43.04
C GLU A 35 -53.57 -8.55 43.59
N VAL A 36 -53.37 -8.63 44.90
CA VAL A 36 -52.23 -8.05 45.64
C VAL A 36 -51.07 -9.03 45.55
N VAL A 37 -49.96 -8.67 44.90
CA VAL A 37 -48.69 -9.39 45.06
C VAL A 37 -47.50 -8.44 45.04
N GLY A 38 -46.88 -8.29 46.22
CA GLY A 38 -45.43 -8.33 46.43
C GLY A 38 -44.60 -7.17 45.87
N GLU A 39 -44.14 -6.31 46.78
CA GLU A 39 -42.91 -5.53 46.62
C GLU A 39 -41.79 -6.40 46.05
N ARG A 40 -41.52 -6.24 44.75
CA ARG A 40 -40.27 -6.70 44.13
C ARG A 40 -39.30 -5.53 44.16
N ALA A 41 -38.35 -5.65 45.07
CA ALA A 41 -37.14 -4.84 45.13
C ALA A 41 -36.46 -4.78 43.74
N CYS A 42 -36.03 -3.58 43.34
CA CYS A 42 -35.18 -3.37 42.19
C CYS A 42 -33.83 -4.09 42.39
N PRO A 43 -33.36 -4.91 41.43
CA PRO A 43 -32.05 -5.52 41.50
C PRO A 43 -31.02 -4.54 40.93
N CYS A 44 -30.39 -3.76 41.79
CA CYS A 44 -29.17 -3.01 41.44
C CYS A 44 -28.12 -3.21 42.54
N ALA A 45 -27.40 -4.34 42.50
CA ALA A 45 -26.13 -4.50 43.21
C ALA A 45 -25.27 -5.59 42.52
N SER A 46 -23.96 -5.31 42.40
CA SER A 46 -22.90 -5.93 41.57
C SER A 46 -22.98 -5.52 40.10
N GLU A 47 -22.08 -4.71 39.52
CA GLU A 47 -20.70 -4.35 39.84
C GLU A 47 -20.44 -2.84 39.61
N SER A 48 -19.36 -2.36 40.19
CA SER A 48 -19.05 -0.96 40.52
C SER A 48 -18.62 -0.05 39.35
N GLY A 49 -19.21 1.15 39.27
CA GLY A 49 -18.51 2.36 38.78
C GLY A 49 -19.38 3.45 38.16
N ALA A 50 -20.05 4.27 38.99
CA ALA A 50 -20.32 5.73 38.84
C ALA A 50 -21.75 6.19 39.21
N GLY A 51 -21.89 6.76 40.41
CA GLY A 51 -22.61 8.03 40.65
C GLY A 51 -24.13 8.14 40.50
N CYS A 52 -24.91 7.54 41.41
CA CYS A 52 -26.26 8.03 41.73
C CYS A 52 -26.31 8.45 43.20
N GLU A 53 -26.07 9.73 43.51
CA GLU A 53 -26.38 10.30 44.82
C GLU A 53 -27.87 10.66 44.88
N ALA A 54 -28.66 9.84 45.56
CA ALA A 54 -30.04 10.17 45.90
C ALA A 54 -30.11 10.71 47.33
N SER A 55 -30.09 12.03 47.48
CA SER A 55 -30.53 12.72 48.70
C SER A 55 -32.00 13.11 48.53
N GLY A 56 -32.91 12.41 49.23
CA GLY A 56 -34.32 12.81 49.30
C GLY A 56 -35.27 11.65 49.60
N THR A 57 -35.93 11.71 50.76
CA THR A 57 -36.96 10.76 51.24
C THR A 57 -38.32 11.01 50.57
N ASP A 58 -38.41 10.90 49.24
CA ASP A 58 -39.69 10.95 48.53
C ASP A 58 -39.72 10.00 47.32
N THR A 59 -40.49 8.91 47.47
CA THR A 59 -40.64 7.81 46.51
C THR A 59 -41.15 8.28 45.14
N SER A 60 -41.84 9.42 45.08
CA SER A 60 -42.31 10.04 43.82
C SER A 60 -41.16 10.63 42.98
N THR A 61 -40.09 11.10 43.62
CA THR A 61 -38.97 11.74 42.92
C THR A 61 -37.95 10.71 42.43
N ALA A 62 -37.69 9.65 43.21
CA ALA A 62 -36.83 8.54 42.79
C ALA A 62 -37.37 7.79 41.56
N THR A 63 -38.69 7.55 41.51
CA THR A 63 -39.34 6.88 40.37
C THR A 63 -39.22 7.71 39.08
N ARG A 64 -39.34 9.04 39.19
CA ARG A 64 -39.25 9.97 38.05
C ARG A 64 -37.83 10.09 37.50
N THR A 65 -36.83 10.05 38.36
CA THR A 65 -35.41 10.07 37.97
C THR A 65 -35.01 8.79 37.24
N CYS A 66 -35.48 7.62 37.70
CA CYS A 66 -35.21 6.34 37.03
C CYS A 66 -35.91 6.20 35.66
N THR A 67 -37.11 6.77 35.50
CA THR A 67 -37.80 6.76 34.19
C THR A 67 -37.12 7.67 33.18
N ASN A 68 -36.57 8.81 33.62
CA ASN A 68 -35.87 9.73 32.72
C ASN A 68 -34.53 9.16 32.23
N THR A 69 -33.72 8.57 33.11
CA THR A 69 -32.44 7.93 32.72
C THR A 69 -32.64 6.75 31.77
N ARG A 70 -33.72 5.98 31.94
CA ARG A 70 -34.07 4.89 31.02
C ARG A 70 -34.54 5.41 29.66
N ALA A 71 -35.29 6.51 29.62
CA ALA A 71 -35.74 7.12 28.37
C ALA A 71 -34.57 7.72 27.58
N GLU A 72 -33.61 8.36 28.26
CA GLU A 72 -32.39 8.90 27.65
C GLU A 72 -31.48 7.79 27.08
N ALA A 73 -31.28 6.69 27.82
CA ALA A 73 -30.46 5.57 27.35
C ALA A 73 -31.09 4.80 26.16
N VAL A 74 -32.43 4.74 26.08
CA VAL A 74 -33.12 4.14 24.93
C VAL A 74 -33.03 5.06 23.70
N ALA A 75 -33.13 6.38 23.89
CA ALA A 75 -33.00 7.33 22.80
C ALA A 75 -31.56 7.38 22.21
N GLU A 76 -30.53 7.25 23.04
CA GLU A 76 -29.14 7.18 22.59
C GLU A 76 -28.85 5.88 21.82
N ALA A 77 -29.40 4.75 22.27
CA ALA A 77 -29.27 3.46 21.57
C ALA A 77 -30.04 3.43 20.23
N GLU A 78 -31.21 4.07 20.14
CA GLU A 78 -31.96 4.19 18.88
C GLU A 78 -31.24 5.11 17.87
N ALA A 79 -30.60 6.19 18.33
CA ALA A 79 -29.80 7.07 17.48
C ALA A 79 -28.52 6.41 16.94
N GLU A 80 -27.83 5.59 17.75
CA GLU A 80 -26.67 4.82 17.28
C GLU A 80 -27.07 3.73 16.26
N ALA A 81 -28.24 3.11 16.43
CA ALA A 81 -28.74 2.11 15.49
C ALA A 81 -29.11 2.70 14.12
N GLU A 82 -29.68 3.91 14.09
CA GLU A 82 -30.03 4.60 12.84
C GLU A 82 -28.78 5.08 12.08
N ALA A 83 -27.74 5.53 12.79
CA ALA A 83 -26.47 5.95 12.18
C ALA A 83 -25.67 4.79 11.57
N VAL A 84 -25.74 3.58 12.15
CA VAL A 84 -25.09 2.39 11.60
C VAL A 84 -25.81 1.90 10.34
N ALA A 85 -27.14 2.00 10.29
CA ALA A 85 -27.93 1.62 9.11
C ALA A 85 -27.69 2.53 7.88
N GLU A 86 -27.52 3.84 8.09
CA GLU A 86 -27.17 4.76 6.99
C GLU A 86 -25.74 4.54 6.46
N ALA A 87 -24.80 4.16 7.32
CA ALA A 87 -23.42 3.87 6.91
C ALA A 87 -23.28 2.58 6.09
N GLU A 88 -24.07 1.54 6.41
CA GLU A 88 -24.07 0.27 5.68
C GLU A 88 -24.70 0.41 4.28
N ALA A 89 -25.77 1.22 4.15
CA ALA A 89 -26.42 1.48 2.87
C ALA A 89 -25.55 2.27 1.87
N VAL A 90 -24.69 3.18 2.36
CA VAL A 90 -23.73 3.92 1.50
C VAL A 90 -22.59 3.00 1.03
N ALA A 91 -22.17 2.04 1.86
CA ALA A 91 -21.11 1.10 1.49
C ALA A 91 -21.54 0.10 0.41
N GLU A 92 -22.81 -0.35 0.44
CA GLU A 92 -23.35 -1.27 -0.57
C GLU A 92 -23.58 -0.58 -1.91
N ALA A 93 -24.01 0.69 -1.91
CA ALA A 93 -24.20 1.48 -3.12
C ALA A 93 -22.87 1.85 -3.82
N GLU A 94 -21.77 2.10 -3.08
CA GLU A 94 -20.44 2.30 -3.67
C GLU A 94 -19.84 1.01 -4.24
N ALA A 95 -20.23 -0.17 -3.73
CA ALA A 95 -19.72 -1.46 -4.21
C ALA A 95 -20.32 -1.84 -5.58
N GLU A 96 -21.60 -1.57 -5.83
CA GLU A 96 -22.23 -1.85 -7.13
C GLU A 96 -21.79 -0.88 -8.24
N ALA A 97 -21.53 0.39 -7.93
CA ALA A 97 -21.08 1.38 -8.93
C ALA A 97 -19.65 1.12 -9.46
N VAL A 98 -18.80 0.43 -8.69
CA VAL A 98 -17.42 0.08 -9.11
C VAL A 98 -17.40 -1.23 -9.91
N ALA A 99 -18.36 -2.14 -9.68
CA ALA A 99 -18.43 -3.41 -10.39
C ALA A 99 -18.79 -3.26 -11.88
N ASP A 100 -19.64 -2.28 -12.24
CA ASP A 100 -20.02 -2.02 -13.64
C ASP A 100 -18.92 -1.29 -14.44
N ALA A 101 -18.01 -0.56 -13.78
CA ALA A 101 -16.90 0.11 -14.46
C ALA A 101 -15.73 -0.85 -14.80
N ASP A 102 -15.58 -1.94 -14.05
CA ASP A 102 -14.51 -2.93 -14.24
C ASP A 102 -14.85 -3.99 -15.31
N ALA A 103 -16.12 -4.19 -15.67
CA ALA A 103 -16.50 -5.21 -16.66
C ALA A 103 -16.24 -4.77 -18.12
N ASP A 104 -16.41 -3.50 -18.45
CA ASP A 104 -16.24 -2.98 -19.82
C ASP A 104 -14.77 -2.64 -20.16
N ALA A 105 -13.91 -2.39 -19.17
CA ALA A 105 -12.50 -2.04 -19.41
C ALA A 105 -11.57 -3.27 -19.62
N VAL A 106 -11.98 -4.45 -19.15
CA VAL A 106 -11.12 -5.66 -19.17
C VAL A 106 -11.25 -6.43 -20.50
N ALA A 107 -12.28 -6.17 -21.30
CA ALA A 107 -12.50 -6.88 -22.57
C ALA A 107 -11.68 -6.33 -23.76
N GLU A 108 -11.18 -5.09 -23.71
CA GLU A 108 -10.41 -4.50 -24.82
C GLU A 108 -8.88 -4.54 -24.64
N ALA A 109 -8.37 -4.91 -23.46
CA ALA A 109 -6.93 -4.93 -23.17
C ALA A 109 -6.19 -6.23 -23.54
N GLU A 110 -6.89 -7.35 -23.77
CA GLU A 110 -6.26 -8.65 -24.05
C GLU A 110 -5.88 -8.85 -25.55
N ALA A 111 -6.14 -7.88 -26.43
CA ALA A 111 -5.88 -8.02 -27.87
C ALA A 111 -4.60 -7.36 -28.40
N GLU A 112 -3.95 -6.43 -27.67
CA GLU A 112 -2.80 -5.65 -28.20
C GLU A 112 -1.42 -6.06 -27.65
N ALA A 113 -1.33 -7.00 -26.71
CA ALA A 113 -0.05 -7.36 -26.08
C ALA A 113 0.79 -8.44 -26.82
N VAL A 114 0.43 -8.85 -28.05
CA VAL A 114 1.12 -9.96 -28.78
C VAL A 114 1.69 -9.53 -30.14
N ALA A 115 1.71 -8.24 -30.51
CA ALA A 115 2.06 -7.82 -31.87
C ALA A 115 3.41 -7.11 -32.08
N GLU A 116 4.11 -6.62 -31.05
CA GLU A 116 5.31 -5.77 -31.25
C GLU A 116 6.63 -6.46 -30.87
N ALA A 117 6.77 -7.74 -31.21
CA ALA A 117 8.03 -8.49 -31.09
C ALA A 117 8.68 -8.84 -32.45
N ASP A 118 8.18 -8.30 -33.56
CA ASP A 118 8.69 -8.67 -34.89
C ASP A 118 8.78 -7.47 -35.85
N ALA A 119 9.81 -6.64 -35.65
CA ALA A 119 10.35 -5.77 -36.70
C ALA A 119 11.88 -5.64 -36.55
N VAL A 120 12.51 -6.75 -36.91
CA VAL A 120 13.86 -6.98 -37.41
C VAL A 120 14.65 -5.73 -37.86
N ALA A 121 15.87 -5.65 -37.34
CA ALA A 121 16.97 -4.80 -37.80
C ALA A 121 17.37 -5.05 -39.27
N VAL A 122 17.69 -3.99 -40.02
CA VAL A 122 18.72 -4.00 -41.08
C VAL A 122 19.15 -2.58 -41.49
N ALA A 123 20.46 -2.32 -41.37
CA ALA A 123 21.37 -1.52 -42.21
C ALA A 123 21.09 0.00 -42.39
N ASP A 124 22.06 0.93 -42.53
CA ASP A 124 23.39 0.86 -43.13
C ASP A 124 24.33 1.96 -42.57
N ALA A 125 25.63 1.73 -42.71
CA ALA A 125 26.69 2.74 -42.64
C ALA A 125 27.10 3.14 -44.07
N ASP A 126 27.20 4.45 -44.39
CA ASP A 126 28.32 5.01 -45.15
C ASP A 126 28.31 6.56 -45.25
N VAL A 127 29.45 7.14 -44.83
CA VAL A 127 30.27 8.27 -45.35
C VAL A 127 29.64 9.43 -46.15
N VAL A 128 30.02 10.69 -45.80
CA VAL A 128 30.87 11.61 -46.62
C VAL A 128 31.12 12.92 -45.86
N ALA A 129 32.41 13.31 -45.82
CA ALA A 129 32.92 14.60 -45.36
C ALA A 129 32.76 15.70 -46.43
N GLY A 130 32.59 16.95 -45.99
CA GLY A 130 32.66 18.13 -46.86
C GLY A 130 32.60 19.45 -46.09
N SER A 131 33.74 20.12 -45.98
CA SER A 131 33.96 21.44 -45.36
C SER A 131 33.19 22.59 -46.02
N ALA A 132 32.84 23.63 -45.26
CA ALA A 132 33.32 25.00 -45.49
C ALA A 132 32.72 25.99 -44.48
N GLU A 133 33.58 26.95 -44.11
CA GLU A 133 33.42 28.01 -43.13
C GLU A 133 32.49 29.14 -43.60
N THR A 134 31.86 29.86 -42.65
CA THR A 134 31.81 31.33 -42.68
C THR A 134 31.75 31.89 -41.26
N SER A 135 32.60 32.90 -41.03
CA SER A 135 32.83 33.66 -39.80
C SER A 135 32.14 35.02 -39.89
N GLU A 136 31.50 35.45 -38.81
CA GLU A 136 31.40 36.83 -38.27
C GLU A 136 30.46 36.76 -37.05
N GLY A 137 30.75 37.23 -35.83
CA GLY A 137 31.64 38.30 -35.39
C GLY A 137 30.81 39.35 -34.66
N THR A 138 30.49 39.18 -33.37
CA THR A 138 30.08 40.29 -32.48
C THR A 138 30.46 40.00 -31.02
N ARG A 139 31.04 41.01 -30.38
CA ARG A 139 31.81 40.98 -29.14
C ARG A 139 30.94 41.09 -27.88
N THR A 140 31.25 40.21 -26.93
CA THR A 140 31.53 40.43 -25.50
C THR A 140 30.67 41.41 -24.69
N SER A 141 29.94 40.87 -23.72
CA SER A 141 29.72 41.52 -22.41
C SER A 141 29.94 40.49 -21.31
N THR A 142 31.03 40.68 -20.57
CA THR A 142 31.45 39.94 -19.38
C THR A 142 30.47 40.14 -18.23
N ARG A 143 29.80 39.08 -17.82
CA ARG A 143 29.28 38.91 -16.46
C ARG A 143 29.89 37.63 -15.91
N ALA A 144 30.64 37.75 -14.82
CA ALA A 144 31.28 36.64 -14.14
C ALA A 144 30.23 35.60 -13.74
N GLU A 145 30.28 34.46 -14.41
CA GLU A 145 29.55 33.25 -14.10
C GLU A 145 30.18 32.63 -12.84
N PRO A 146 29.41 32.31 -11.78
CA PRO A 146 29.96 31.54 -10.70
C PRO A 146 30.38 30.18 -11.27
N ALA A 147 31.60 29.75 -10.94
CA ALA A 147 32.16 28.48 -11.37
C ALA A 147 31.14 27.33 -11.22
N PRO A 148 31.09 26.38 -12.17
CA PRO A 148 30.23 25.22 -12.00
C PRO A 148 30.62 24.56 -10.68
N ALA A 149 29.63 24.39 -9.79
CA ALA A 149 29.79 23.58 -8.61
C ALA A 149 30.34 22.23 -9.08
N SER A 150 31.56 21.94 -8.64
CA SER A 150 32.25 20.68 -8.84
C SER A 150 31.28 19.52 -8.66
N SER A 151 31.33 18.57 -9.60
CA SER A 151 30.59 17.32 -9.68
C SER A 151 30.94 16.34 -8.54
N ALA A 152 30.79 16.79 -7.30
CA ALA A 152 31.18 16.07 -6.10
C ALA A 152 30.13 16.32 -5.00
N ASP A 153 28.90 15.84 -5.22
CA ASP A 153 27.96 15.51 -4.13
C ASP A 153 26.74 14.67 -4.56
N ALA A 154 26.84 13.90 -5.65
CA ALA A 154 25.79 12.95 -6.06
C ALA A 154 26.07 11.51 -5.59
N THR A 155 26.88 11.34 -4.54
CA THR A 155 26.78 10.11 -3.74
C THR A 155 25.43 10.15 -3.05
N ALA A 156 24.44 9.51 -3.67
CA ALA A 156 23.15 9.21 -3.09
C ALA A 156 23.34 8.87 -1.60
N LEU A 157 22.75 9.69 -0.72
CA LEU A 157 22.80 9.53 0.73
C LEU A 157 22.47 8.07 1.07
N ASP A 158 23.43 7.34 1.63
CA ASP A 158 23.19 6.00 2.18
C ASP A 158 22.08 6.14 3.23
N PRO A 159 20.86 5.62 2.97
CA PRO A 159 19.72 5.87 3.83
C PRO A 159 19.88 5.09 5.15
N GLY A 160 20.71 4.05 5.17
CA GLY A 160 21.08 3.33 6.38
C GLY A 160 21.99 4.15 7.30
N ALA A 161 22.91 4.92 6.73
CA ALA A 161 23.75 5.87 7.48
C ALA A 161 22.96 7.04 8.07
N ALA A 162 21.78 7.34 7.51
CA ALA A 162 20.91 8.43 7.92
C ALA A 162 19.84 8.04 8.97
N LEU A 163 19.82 6.79 9.46
CA LEU A 163 18.85 6.34 10.46
C LEU A 163 19.02 7.09 11.79
N SER A 164 18.01 7.86 12.18
CA SER A 164 18.03 8.57 13.46
C SER A 164 17.90 7.60 14.65
N PRO A 165 18.44 7.95 15.84
CA PRO A 165 18.25 7.15 17.05
C PRO A 165 16.78 6.90 17.39
N ALA A 166 15.89 7.84 17.05
CA ALA A 166 14.45 7.71 17.28
C ALA A 166 13.81 6.64 16.37
N VAL A 167 14.23 6.57 15.09
CA VAL A 167 13.79 5.53 14.16
C VAL A 167 14.31 4.15 14.61
N ILE A 168 15.58 4.07 15.01
CA ILE A 168 16.16 2.81 15.52
C ILE A 168 15.43 2.33 16.78
N ALA A 169 15.17 3.24 17.73
CA ALA A 169 14.46 2.90 18.97
C ALA A 169 13.05 2.37 18.68
N HIS A 170 12.31 3.00 17.76
CA HIS A 170 10.99 2.52 17.40
C HIS A 170 11.04 1.22 16.59
N ALA A 171 12.03 1.03 15.71
CA ALA A 171 12.25 -0.25 15.03
C ALA A 171 12.51 -1.39 16.03
N ARG A 172 13.29 -1.15 17.09
CA ARG A 172 13.49 -2.12 18.19
C ARG A 172 12.19 -2.41 18.93
N GLU A 173 11.39 -1.39 19.22
CA GLU A 173 10.08 -1.56 19.86
C GLU A 173 9.16 -2.43 19.00
N ILE A 174 9.02 -2.12 17.71
CA ILE A 174 8.25 -2.93 16.75
C ILE A 174 8.79 -4.36 16.74
N ALA A 175 10.12 -4.52 16.70
CA ALA A 175 10.76 -5.82 16.63
C ALA A 175 10.47 -6.70 17.86
N SER A 176 10.36 -6.09 19.04
CA SER A 176 10.05 -6.79 20.30
C SER A 176 8.59 -7.25 20.43
N ARG A 177 7.66 -6.73 19.62
CA ARG A 177 6.24 -7.06 19.72
C ARG A 177 5.96 -8.54 19.39
N ARG A 178 6.74 -9.12 18.46
CA ARG A 178 6.61 -10.52 18.03
C ARG A 178 7.95 -11.09 17.56
N THR A 179 8.19 -12.35 17.86
CA THR A 179 9.30 -13.13 17.27
C THR A 179 9.07 -13.30 15.77
N ARG A 180 10.08 -12.91 14.97
CA ARG A 180 10.10 -13.00 13.51
C ARG A 180 11.45 -13.55 13.04
N HIS A 181 11.56 -13.87 11.76
CA HIS A 181 12.85 -14.22 11.17
C HIS A 181 13.65 -12.94 10.85
N GLU A 182 14.75 -12.72 11.58
CA GLU A 182 15.56 -11.50 11.51
C GLU A 182 16.26 -11.27 10.16
N ASP A 183 16.42 -12.33 9.37
CA ASP A 183 17.02 -12.32 8.03
C ASP A 183 15.98 -12.41 6.91
N VAL A 184 14.70 -12.19 7.21
CA VAL A 184 13.62 -12.28 6.24
C VAL A 184 12.91 -10.93 6.11
N PHE A 185 12.82 -10.47 4.87
CA PHE A 185 11.94 -9.38 4.46
C PHE A 185 10.87 -9.87 3.47
N ILE A 186 9.78 -9.11 3.35
CA ILE A 186 8.78 -9.28 2.30
C ILE A 186 8.74 -8.05 1.40
N LYS A 187 8.27 -8.23 0.16
CA LYS A 187 8.10 -7.17 -0.84
C LYS A 187 6.62 -6.83 -0.94
N VAL A 188 6.26 -5.57 -0.76
CA VAL A 188 4.86 -5.12 -0.66
C VAL A 188 4.69 -3.93 -1.60
N GLY A 189 3.85 -4.05 -2.63
CA GLY A 189 3.74 -2.98 -3.61
C GLY A 189 2.93 -3.29 -4.86
N ASP A 190 3.23 -2.57 -5.94
CA ASP A 190 2.52 -2.62 -7.22
C ASP A 190 3.34 -3.31 -8.33
N SER A 191 3.07 -2.99 -9.60
CA SER A 191 3.78 -3.51 -10.79
C SER A 191 5.30 -3.31 -10.71
N ALA A 192 5.76 -2.18 -10.17
CA ALA A 192 7.18 -1.93 -10.00
C ALA A 192 7.81 -2.88 -8.96
N THR A 193 7.01 -3.55 -8.13
CA THR A 193 7.48 -4.53 -7.13
C THR A 193 7.43 -5.97 -7.63
N VAL A 194 6.53 -6.30 -8.56
CA VAL A 194 6.43 -7.64 -9.18
C VAL A 194 7.63 -7.96 -10.08
N ASN A 195 8.33 -6.92 -10.56
CA ASN A 195 9.49 -7.03 -11.44
C ASN A 195 10.64 -7.88 -10.85
N ARG A 196 11.16 -8.86 -11.61
CA ARG A 196 12.35 -9.67 -11.25
C ARG A 196 13.60 -8.80 -10.99
N ALA A 197 13.72 -7.65 -11.64
CA ALA A 197 14.80 -6.72 -11.39
C ALA A 197 14.73 -6.11 -9.97
N PHE A 198 13.58 -6.14 -9.28
CA PHE A 198 13.46 -5.69 -7.90
C PHE A 198 13.78 -6.82 -6.91
N MET A 199 14.95 -6.71 -6.28
CA MET A 199 15.50 -7.60 -5.25
C MET A 199 15.71 -9.08 -5.64
N GLN A 200 14.98 -9.65 -6.61
CA GLN A 200 15.09 -11.07 -6.96
C GLN A 200 16.42 -11.42 -7.64
N CYS A 201 17.05 -10.47 -8.34
CA CYS A 201 18.38 -10.64 -8.92
C CYS A 201 19.47 -10.96 -7.88
N PHE A 202 19.32 -10.55 -6.60
CA PHE A 202 20.27 -10.94 -5.54
C PHE A 202 20.22 -12.43 -5.17
N SER A 203 19.31 -13.20 -5.78
CA SER A 203 19.29 -14.64 -5.63
C SER A 203 20.34 -15.36 -6.47
N ASP A 204 20.91 -14.70 -7.48
CA ASP A 204 21.88 -15.25 -8.42
C ASP A 204 23.20 -14.49 -8.34
N ASP A 205 24.32 -15.19 -8.15
CA ASP A 205 25.63 -14.53 -8.01
C ASP A 205 26.11 -13.93 -9.33
N ASP A 206 25.66 -14.49 -10.46
CA ASP A 206 26.03 -14.01 -11.79
C ASP A 206 25.33 -12.68 -12.15
N GLU A 207 24.30 -12.28 -11.40
CA GLU A 207 23.56 -11.03 -11.60
C GLU A 207 24.02 -9.89 -10.67
N ILE A 208 24.98 -10.15 -9.76
CA ILE A 208 25.39 -9.19 -8.71
C ILE A 208 26.76 -8.60 -9.03
N ALA A 209 26.81 -7.27 -9.17
CA ALA A 209 28.06 -6.52 -9.18
C ALA A 209 28.06 -5.52 -8.02
N LEU A 210 28.83 -5.77 -6.95
CA LEU A 210 28.84 -4.91 -5.75
C LEU A 210 29.72 -3.66 -5.88
N ASP A 211 30.71 -3.68 -6.78
CA ASP A 211 31.59 -2.55 -7.12
C ASP A 211 32.06 -1.73 -5.90
N GLY A 212 32.86 -2.36 -5.02
CA GLY A 212 33.39 -1.72 -3.81
C GLY A 212 32.43 -1.71 -2.61
N ARG A 213 31.24 -2.31 -2.73
CA ARG A 213 30.24 -2.43 -1.65
C ARG A 213 30.21 -3.82 -1.01
N ASP A 214 31.37 -4.45 -0.87
CA ASP A 214 31.51 -5.83 -0.36
C ASP A 214 30.93 -6.01 1.05
N ALA A 215 30.80 -4.93 1.83
CA ALA A 215 30.13 -4.94 3.14
C ALA A 215 28.66 -5.39 3.08
N LEU A 216 28.00 -5.31 1.91
CA LEU A 216 26.64 -5.81 1.70
C LEU A 216 26.58 -7.33 1.49
N ARG A 217 27.71 -7.97 1.12
CA ARG A 217 27.75 -9.40 0.79
C ARG A 217 27.28 -10.30 1.94
N PRO A 218 27.70 -10.09 3.20
CA PRO A 218 27.23 -10.90 4.32
C PRO A 218 25.72 -10.82 4.56
N LEU A 219 25.08 -9.69 4.25
CA LEU A 219 23.61 -9.59 4.32
C LEU A 219 22.97 -10.46 3.23
N ILE A 220 23.44 -10.35 1.99
CA ILE A 220 22.93 -11.13 0.85
C ILE A 220 23.01 -12.63 1.16
N ASP A 221 24.17 -13.09 1.64
CA ASP A 221 24.38 -14.50 1.95
C ASP A 221 23.46 -14.99 3.10
N ARG A 222 23.25 -14.17 4.14
CA ARG A 222 22.34 -14.51 5.25
C ARG A 222 20.87 -14.59 4.83
N VAL A 223 20.41 -13.65 4.01
CA VAL A 223 19.05 -13.68 3.47
C VAL A 223 18.85 -14.93 2.60
N ARG A 224 19.82 -15.26 1.72
CA ARG A 224 19.76 -16.47 0.88
C ARG A 224 19.77 -17.75 1.72
N ALA A 225 20.53 -17.78 2.82
CA ALA A 225 20.60 -18.94 3.72
C ALA A 225 19.32 -19.13 4.55
N THR A 226 18.57 -18.06 4.83
CA THR A 226 17.37 -18.12 5.67
C THR A 226 16.14 -18.52 4.85
N ARG A 227 15.95 -19.83 4.71
CA ARG A 227 14.84 -20.39 3.93
C ARG A 227 13.58 -20.53 4.77
N VAL A 228 12.47 -19.94 4.31
CA VAL A 228 11.13 -20.10 4.89
C VAL A 228 10.23 -20.79 3.86
N ARG A 229 9.64 -21.93 4.24
CA ARG A 229 8.77 -22.74 3.37
C ARG A 229 9.40 -23.04 2.00
N GLY A 230 10.70 -23.31 1.99
CA GLY A 230 11.43 -23.68 0.79
C GLY A 230 11.80 -22.50 -0.14
N THR A 231 11.59 -21.24 0.25
CA THR A 231 12.04 -20.03 -0.47
C THR A 231 12.82 -19.07 0.43
N ASP A 232 13.37 -17.98 -0.11
CA ASP A 232 13.99 -16.85 0.63
C ASP A 232 13.37 -15.52 0.15
N SER A 233 13.72 -14.42 0.82
CA SER A 233 13.16 -13.10 0.51
C SER A 233 13.47 -12.59 -0.90
N PHE A 234 14.62 -12.96 -1.49
CA PHE A 234 14.95 -12.58 -2.86
C PHE A 234 14.13 -13.41 -3.85
N ARG A 235 14.13 -14.74 -3.72
CA ARG A 235 13.47 -15.66 -4.66
C ARG A 235 11.95 -15.67 -4.60
N ARG A 236 11.37 -15.28 -3.46
CA ARG A 236 9.91 -15.32 -3.29
C ARG A 236 9.21 -14.29 -4.17
N GLU A 237 8.29 -14.77 -5.00
CA GLU A 237 7.21 -13.95 -5.56
C GLU A 237 6.23 -13.59 -4.45
N SER A 238 6.06 -12.29 -4.19
CA SER A 238 5.24 -11.83 -3.08
C SER A 238 3.77 -11.92 -3.42
N ARG A 239 2.94 -12.40 -2.48
CA ARG A 239 1.49 -12.30 -2.60
C ARG A 239 0.98 -10.89 -2.35
N ALA A 240 1.76 -10.07 -1.66
CA ALA A 240 1.44 -8.69 -1.32
C ALA A 240 1.93 -7.69 -2.38
N ALA A 241 2.15 -8.15 -3.61
CA ALA A 241 2.44 -7.31 -4.74
C ALA A 241 1.68 -7.75 -6.00
N GLY A 242 1.22 -6.79 -6.80
CA GLY A 242 0.49 -7.07 -8.03
C GLY A 242 0.45 -5.89 -8.98
N VAL A 243 0.30 -6.19 -10.27
CA VAL A 243 0.21 -5.16 -11.33
C VAL A 243 -1.06 -4.34 -11.15
N GLY A 244 -0.96 -3.02 -11.27
CA GLY A 244 -2.08 -2.08 -11.09
C GLY A 244 -2.59 -1.94 -9.65
N TRP A 245 -1.90 -2.51 -8.66
CA TRP A 245 -2.37 -2.45 -7.27
C TRP A 245 -2.17 -1.07 -6.65
N SER A 246 -3.22 -0.54 -6.04
CA SER A 246 -3.14 0.53 -5.05
C SER A 246 -3.01 -0.04 -3.63
N VAL A 247 -2.80 0.83 -2.64
CA VAL A 247 -2.75 0.41 -1.22
C VAL A 247 -4.06 -0.28 -0.80
N TYR A 248 -5.18 0.10 -1.39
CA TYR A 248 -6.47 -0.55 -1.14
C TYR A 248 -6.38 -2.06 -1.41
N ARG A 249 -5.88 -2.45 -2.60
CA ARG A 249 -5.92 -3.83 -3.07
C ARG A 249 -5.18 -4.80 -2.15
N VAL A 250 -4.05 -4.37 -1.58
CA VAL A 250 -3.25 -5.22 -0.68
C VAL A 250 -3.87 -5.40 0.70
N LEU A 251 -4.74 -4.45 1.11
CA LEU A 251 -5.46 -4.44 2.39
C LEU A 251 -6.83 -5.11 2.32
N SER A 252 -7.42 -5.19 1.13
CA SER A 252 -8.76 -5.72 0.88
C SER A 252 -8.94 -7.18 1.27
N GLY A 253 -10.13 -7.51 1.77
CA GLY A 253 -10.58 -8.86 2.03
C GLY A 253 -10.26 -9.38 3.44
N PRO A 254 -11.00 -10.41 3.91
CA PRO A 254 -10.87 -10.96 5.26
C PRO A 254 -9.51 -11.65 5.49
N SER A 255 -8.90 -12.18 4.43
CA SER A 255 -7.50 -12.60 4.39
C SER A 255 -6.75 -11.74 3.39
N SER A 256 -6.49 -10.49 3.76
CA SER A 256 -5.74 -9.57 2.90
C SER A 256 -4.41 -10.17 2.43
N ALA A 257 -4.01 -9.83 1.20
CA ALA A 257 -2.74 -10.26 0.62
C ALA A 257 -1.54 -9.97 1.53
N LEU A 258 -1.56 -8.80 2.20
CA LEU A 258 -0.57 -8.44 3.21
C LEU A 258 -0.52 -9.45 4.37
N ALA A 259 -1.68 -9.81 4.91
CA ALA A 259 -1.75 -10.74 6.04
C ALA A 259 -1.29 -12.15 5.64
N GLU A 260 -1.62 -12.61 4.43
CA GLU A 260 -1.14 -13.89 3.93
C GLU A 260 0.37 -13.92 3.77
N GLU A 261 0.96 -12.87 3.21
CA GLU A 261 2.39 -12.75 3.00
C GLU A 261 3.15 -12.75 4.34
N VAL A 262 2.69 -11.94 5.31
CA VAL A 262 3.27 -11.90 6.66
C VAL A 262 3.15 -13.25 7.37
N ARG A 263 2.02 -13.95 7.25
CA ARG A 263 1.85 -15.31 7.82
C ARG A 263 2.74 -16.34 7.13
N ALA A 264 2.92 -16.23 5.82
CA ALA A 264 3.71 -17.19 5.05
C ALA A 264 5.20 -17.08 5.36
N MET A 265 5.72 -15.87 5.53
CA MET A 265 7.16 -15.61 5.66
C MET A 265 7.63 -15.29 7.08
N SER A 266 6.73 -14.92 8.00
CA SER A 266 7.06 -14.40 9.34
C SER A 266 8.25 -13.41 9.32
N PRO A 267 8.19 -12.35 8.49
CA PRO A 267 9.33 -11.49 8.21
C PRO A 267 9.61 -10.50 9.35
N ARG A 268 10.87 -10.06 9.47
CA ARG A 268 11.22 -8.89 10.30
C ARG A 268 10.94 -7.58 9.57
N TYR A 269 11.18 -7.50 8.26
CA TYR A 269 11.06 -6.26 7.48
C TYR A 269 10.02 -6.38 6.36
N ALA A 270 9.40 -5.27 5.99
CA ALA A 270 8.58 -5.17 4.79
C ALA A 270 9.05 -3.98 3.95
N LEU A 271 9.46 -4.25 2.72
CA LEU A 271 9.79 -3.20 1.74
C LEU A 271 8.48 -2.76 1.10
N VAL A 272 8.04 -1.54 1.38
CA VAL A 272 6.73 -1.02 0.98
C VAL A 272 6.89 0.08 -0.05
N MET A 273 6.35 -0.13 -1.25
CA MET A 273 6.24 0.90 -2.27
C MET A 273 4.88 0.83 -2.96
N PHE A 274 4.07 1.85 -2.71
CA PHE A 274 2.79 2.10 -3.36
C PHE A 274 2.69 3.58 -3.70
N GLY A 275 1.69 3.92 -4.50
CA GLY A 275 1.30 5.29 -4.74
C GLY A 275 1.29 5.69 -6.20
N GLY A 276 1.96 4.93 -7.09
CA GLY A 276 1.89 5.16 -8.54
C GLY A 276 0.45 5.10 -9.05
N ASN A 277 -0.27 4.02 -8.73
CA ASN A 277 -1.68 3.84 -9.09
C ASN A 277 -2.64 4.70 -8.21
N ASP A 278 -2.26 4.99 -6.96
CA ASP A 278 -3.06 5.85 -6.08
C ASP A 278 -3.06 7.32 -6.54
N VAL A 279 -1.98 7.76 -7.17
CA VAL A 279 -1.89 9.07 -7.84
C VAL A 279 -2.87 9.16 -9.01
N GLU A 280 -2.95 8.11 -9.83
CA GLU A 280 -3.87 8.05 -10.98
C GLU A 280 -5.34 8.09 -10.55
N THR A 281 -5.67 7.43 -9.43
CA THR A 281 -7.04 7.47 -8.85
C THR A 281 -7.34 8.72 -8.03
N GLY A 282 -6.35 9.60 -7.82
CA GLY A 282 -6.52 11.02 -7.48
C GLY A 282 -6.82 11.38 -6.01
N SER A 283 -6.94 10.43 -5.09
CA SER A 283 -7.36 10.74 -3.71
C SER A 283 -6.24 10.64 -2.68
N LEU A 284 -5.55 11.76 -2.44
CA LEU A 284 -4.49 11.87 -1.41
C LEU A 284 -4.98 11.45 -0.02
N ARG A 285 -6.19 11.87 0.38
CA ARG A 285 -6.76 11.50 1.69
C ARG A 285 -6.97 9.99 1.82
N ARG A 286 -7.45 9.32 0.77
CA ARG A 286 -7.64 7.87 0.78
C ARG A 286 -6.28 7.16 0.83
N TYR A 287 -5.28 7.66 0.10
CA TYR A 287 -3.91 7.16 0.16
C TYR A 287 -3.32 7.28 1.57
N GLU A 288 -3.41 8.46 2.21
CA GLU A 288 -2.94 8.70 3.58
C GLU A 288 -3.59 7.75 4.59
N SER A 289 -4.92 7.62 4.54
CA SER A 289 -5.67 6.73 5.43
C SER A 289 -5.23 5.27 5.27
N ARG A 290 -5.09 4.79 4.04
CA ARG A 290 -4.70 3.40 3.75
C ARG A 290 -3.23 3.12 4.07
N MET A 291 -2.33 4.09 3.84
CA MET A 291 -0.93 3.96 4.24
C MET A 291 -0.77 3.91 5.76
N ASN A 292 -1.55 4.71 6.51
CA ASN A 292 -1.63 4.58 7.97
C ASN A 292 -2.10 3.18 8.38
N GLU A 293 -3.18 2.68 7.77
CA GLU A 293 -3.69 1.33 8.08
C GLU A 293 -2.66 0.23 7.77
N LEU A 294 -1.96 0.31 6.64
CA LEU A 294 -0.91 -0.62 6.26
C LEU A 294 0.22 -0.63 7.30
N VAL A 295 0.69 0.55 7.70
CA VAL A 295 1.71 0.73 8.74
C VAL A 295 1.24 0.16 10.08
N ASP A 296 0.01 0.46 10.50
CA ASP A 296 -0.55 -0.04 11.76
C ASP A 296 -0.62 -1.56 11.78
N ARG A 297 -1.06 -2.19 10.67
CA ARG A 297 -1.10 -3.65 10.55
C ARG A 297 0.31 -4.25 10.66
N LEU A 298 1.28 -3.75 9.89
CA LEU A 298 2.66 -4.27 9.91
C LEU A 298 3.31 -4.13 11.30
N THR A 299 3.25 -2.94 11.88
CA THR A 299 3.88 -2.66 13.18
C THR A 299 3.21 -3.43 14.32
N ARG A 300 1.88 -3.62 14.29
CA ARG A 300 1.15 -4.49 15.24
C ARG A 300 1.56 -5.95 15.12
N TRP A 301 1.94 -6.38 13.93
CA TRP A 301 2.46 -7.71 13.67
C TRP A 301 3.97 -7.85 13.93
N GLY A 302 4.62 -6.80 14.45
CA GLY A 302 6.06 -6.81 14.72
C GLY A 302 6.93 -6.83 13.46
N VAL A 303 6.39 -6.37 12.33
CA VAL A 303 7.12 -6.21 11.08
C VAL A 303 7.51 -4.73 10.96
N VAL A 304 8.79 -4.44 10.78
CA VAL A 304 9.30 -3.08 10.58
C VAL A 304 9.04 -2.67 9.12
N PRO A 305 8.14 -1.71 8.85
CA PRO A 305 7.94 -1.21 7.50
C PRO A 305 9.11 -0.32 7.08
N ILE A 306 9.63 -0.55 5.88
CA ILE A 306 10.61 0.31 5.21
C ILE A 306 9.84 0.95 4.05
N LEU A 307 9.50 2.22 4.20
CA LEU A 307 8.69 2.95 3.23
C LEU A 307 9.59 3.43 2.09
N SER A 308 9.10 3.41 0.84
CA SER A 308 9.79 3.97 -0.32
C SER A 308 8.92 5.05 -0.94
N THR A 309 9.49 6.22 -1.24
CA THR A 309 8.78 7.26 -2.01
C THR A 309 8.47 6.77 -3.42
N ILE A 310 7.37 7.31 -3.97
CA ILE A 310 6.88 7.05 -5.33
C ILE A 310 7.90 7.63 -6.32
N PRO A 311 8.38 6.87 -7.32
CA PRO A 311 9.26 7.38 -8.37
C PRO A 311 8.67 8.59 -9.11
N PRO A 312 9.51 9.40 -9.77
CA PRO A 312 9.03 10.39 -10.75
C PRO A 312 8.22 9.74 -11.89
N ARG A 313 7.48 10.55 -12.65
CA ARG A 313 6.74 10.10 -13.85
C ARG A 313 7.04 10.97 -15.07
N ASN A 314 7.12 10.34 -16.24
CA ASN A 314 7.31 11.02 -17.53
C ASN A 314 6.19 10.73 -18.52
N ASP A 315 5.28 9.80 -18.21
CA ASP A 315 4.19 9.38 -19.07
C ASP A 315 3.00 10.37 -19.04
N ASP A 316 2.68 10.88 -17.86
CA ASP A 316 1.56 11.79 -17.62
C ASP A 316 2.01 13.00 -16.77
N PRO A 317 2.00 14.23 -17.33
CA PRO A 317 2.40 15.44 -16.60
C PRO A 317 1.50 15.83 -15.42
N GLU A 318 0.22 15.46 -15.41
CA GLU A 318 -0.69 15.70 -14.29
C GLU A 318 -0.39 14.74 -13.14
N ALA A 319 -0.16 13.46 -13.46
CA ALA A 319 0.28 12.47 -12.49
C ALA A 319 1.63 12.85 -11.86
N ASP A 320 2.62 13.25 -12.67
CA ASP A 320 3.93 13.70 -12.17
C ASP A 320 3.82 14.91 -11.23
N GLN A 321 2.89 15.83 -11.48
CA GLN A 321 2.63 16.97 -10.57
C GLN A 321 2.01 16.55 -9.23
N GLN A 322 1.28 15.43 -9.17
CA GLN A 322 0.74 14.91 -7.91
C GLN A 322 1.76 14.11 -7.10
N VAL A 323 2.73 13.45 -7.75
CA VAL A 323 3.74 12.62 -7.08
C VAL A 323 4.43 13.34 -5.90
N PRO A 324 4.91 14.60 -6.02
CA PRO A 324 5.48 15.33 -4.89
C PRO A 324 4.53 15.52 -3.70
N ARG A 325 3.22 15.66 -3.95
CA ARG A 325 2.21 15.82 -2.89
C ARG A 325 2.00 14.53 -2.11
N PHE A 326 1.89 13.40 -2.81
CA PHE A 326 1.79 12.08 -2.18
C PHE A 326 3.07 11.72 -1.42
N ASN A 327 4.23 12.03 -2.00
CA ASN A 327 5.52 11.83 -1.35
C ASN A 327 5.70 12.73 -0.12
N ALA A 328 5.20 13.97 -0.13
CA ALA A 328 5.20 14.82 1.06
C ALA A 328 4.38 14.19 2.20
N ALA A 329 3.19 13.67 1.90
CA ALA A 329 2.37 12.95 2.88
C ALA A 329 3.05 11.68 3.40
N LEU A 330 3.69 10.90 2.52
CA LEU A 330 4.41 9.69 2.92
C LEU A 330 5.64 10.00 3.79
N ARG A 331 6.40 11.06 3.47
CA ARG A 331 7.51 11.55 4.30
C ARG A 331 7.02 12.00 5.67
N ALA A 332 5.91 12.75 5.73
CA ALA A 332 5.31 13.18 6.99
C ALA A 332 4.87 11.98 7.84
N LEU A 333 4.25 10.95 7.23
CA LEU A 333 3.92 9.71 7.90
C LEU A 333 5.15 8.99 8.47
N ALA A 334 6.22 8.89 7.67
CA ALA A 334 7.47 8.26 8.10
C ALA A 334 8.11 9.01 9.29
N ASP A 335 8.16 10.34 9.25
CA ASP A 335 8.68 11.17 10.34
C ASP A 335 7.81 11.05 11.61
N GLU A 336 6.49 11.21 11.47
CA GLU A 336 5.54 11.16 12.59
C GLU A 336 5.58 9.80 13.30
N ARG A 337 5.65 8.71 12.52
CA ARG A 337 5.70 7.33 13.02
C ARG A 337 7.14 6.85 13.24
N ARG A 338 8.16 7.68 13.03
CA ARG A 338 9.59 7.34 13.18
C ARG A 338 9.94 6.04 12.46
N LEU A 339 9.58 5.95 11.18
CA LEU A 339 9.78 4.78 10.35
C LEU A 339 10.97 4.94 9.40
N PRO A 340 11.66 3.84 9.06
CA PRO A 340 12.64 3.84 7.99
C PRO A 340 12.01 4.27 6.65
N LEU A 341 12.68 5.19 5.96
CA LEU A 341 12.28 5.70 4.65
C LEU A 341 13.45 5.63 3.67
N VAL A 342 13.18 5.13 2.47
CA VAL A 342 14.03 5.24 1.28
C VAL A 342 13.43 6.32 0.38
N ASP A 343 14.09 7.46 0.28
CA ASP A 343 13.63 8.55 -0.60
C ASP A 343 14.07 8.32 -2.05
N LEU A 344 13.48 7.30 -2.67
CA LEU A 344 13.75 6.90 -4.04
C LEU A 344 13.46 8.01 -5.05
N HIS A 345 12.38 8.76 -4.86
CA HIS A 345 12.04 9.92 -5.69
C HIS A 345 13.21 10.90 -5.77
N ALA A 346 13.74 11.31 -4.61
CA ALA A 346 14.86 12.24 -4.56
C ALA A 346 16.12 11.65 -5.24
N ALA A 347 16.39 10.36 -5.03
CA ALA A 347 17.53 9.67 -5.64
C ALA A 347 17.43 9.56 -7.17
N MET A 348 16.21 9.45 -7.71
CA MET A 348 15.96 9.28 -9.14
C MET A 348 15.87 10.61 -9.91
N LEU A 349 15.44 11.71 -9.27
CA LEU A 349 15.21 12.99 -9.96
C LEU A 349 16.40 13.52 -10.77
N ALA A 350 17.62 13.27 -10.30
CA ALA A 350 18.85 13.74 -10.94
C ALA A 350 19.45 12.73 -11.94
N GLN A 351 18.86 11.54 -12.09
CA GLN A 351 19.35 10.52 -13.02
C GLN A 351 18.98 10.85 -14.47
N PRO A 352 19.72 10.31 -15.45
CA PRO A 352 19.29 10.27 -16.85
C PRO A 352 17.85 9.74 -16.96
N ASP A 353 17.01 10.42 -17.74
CA ASP A 353 15.57 10.13 -17.88
C ASP A 353 14.82 10.01 -16.54
N ARG A 354 15.34 10.68 -15.49
CA ARG A 354 14.85 10.59 -14.11
C ARG A 354 14.84 9.16 -13.58
N GLY A 355 15.75 8.32 -14.07
CA GLY A 355 15.90 6.92 -13.67
C GLY A 355 14.81 5.99 -14.17
N LEU A 356 13.99 6.43 -15.14
CA LEU A 356 12.81 5.70 -15.64
C LEU A 356 13.13 4.90 -16.90
N ALA A 357 12.38 3.82 -17.10
CA ALA A 357 12.37 3.06 -18.34
C ALA A 357 11.62 3.83 -19.44
N SER A 358 11.60 3.28 -20.65
CA SER A 358 10.95 3.90 -21.82
C SER A 358 9.44 4.10 -21.66
N ASP A 359 8.81 3.42 -20.71
CA ASP A 359 7.39 3.61 -20.38
C ASP A 359 7.13 4.87 -19.55
N GLY A 360 8.16 5.54 -19.03
CA GLY A 360 8.04 6.74 -18.22
C GLY A 360 7.44 6.54 -16.83
N VAL A 361 7.27 5.29 -16.37
CA VAL A 361 6.65 4.97 -15.07
C VAL A 361 7.54 4.07 -14.21
N HIS A 362 8.11 3.02 -14.80
CA HIS A 362 8.88 2.03 -14.04
C HIS A 362 10.35 2.43 -13.95
N PRO A 363 11.03 2.20 -12.81
CA PRO A 363 12.48 2.41 -12.72
C PRO A 363 13.24 1.56 -13.75
N SER A 364 14.19 2.18 -14.46
CA SER A 364 15.00 1.50 -15.48
C SER A 364 16.01 0.54 -14.87
N ALA A 365 16.46 -0.42 -15.68
CA ALA A 365 17.59 -1.29 -15.39
C ALA A 365 18.36 -1.54 -16.71
N PRO A 366 19.68 -1.78 -16.67
CA PRO A 366 20.43 -2.11 -17.86
C PRO A 366 19.94 -3.44 -18.44
N VAL A 367 19.72 -3.48 -19.75
CA VAL A 367 19.26 -4.69 -20.46
C VAL A 367 20.42 -5.32 -21.21
N ARG A 368 20.80 -6.55 -20.82
CA ARG A 368 21.87 -7.32 -21.47
C ARG A 368 21.36 -8.71 -21.79
N GLY A 369 21.44 -9.13 -23.05
CA GLY A 369 20.90 -10.41 -23.51
C GLY A 369 19.38 -10.53 -23.36
N GLY A 370 18.64 -9.42 -23.51
CA GLY A 370 17.17 -9.39 -23.41
C GLY A 370 16.63 -9.49 -21.98
N ARG A 371 17.48 -9.37 -20.95
CA ARG A 371 17.08 -9.42 -19.54
C ARG A 371 17.52 -8.13 -18.82
N ALA A 372 16.67 -7.63 -17.94
CA ALA A 372 16.96 -6.50 -17.08
C ALA A 372 17.85 -6.91 -15.89
N HIS A 373 18.92 -6.15 -15.64
CA HIS A 373 19.94 -6.43 -14.61
C HIS A 373 19.86 -5.41 -13.47
N GLY A 374 18.90 -5.58 -12.57
CA GLY A 374 18.67 -4.65 -11.46
C GLY A 374 19.68 -4.72 -10.29
N CYS A 375 20.63 -5.65 -10.32
CA CYS A 375 21.61 -5.87 -9.25
C CYS A 375 23.05 -5.55 -9.69
N ASP A 376 23.20 -4.85 -10.81
CA ASP A 376 24.45 -4.23 -11.21
C ASP A 376 24.63 -2.92 -10.43
N LEU A 377 25.43 -2.95 -9.36
CA LEU A 377 25.67 -1.78 -8.49
C LEU A 377 26.97 -1.06 -8.85
N THR A 378 27.49 -1.29 -10.07
CA THR A 378 28.60 -0.51 -10.63
C THR A 378 28.19 0.94 -10.86
N ALA A 379 29.16 1.83 -11.08
CA ALA A 379 28.89 3.22 -11.48
C ALA A 379 27.92 3.31 -12.69
N GLU A 380 28.11 2.47 -13.72
CA GLU A 380 27.22 2.39 -14.89
C GLU A 380 25.83 1.89 -14.50
N GLY A 381 25.75 0.78 -13.75
CA GLY A 381 24.48 0.23 -13.30
C GLY A 381 23.66 1.23 -12.46
N LEU A 382 24.31 2.07 -11.66
CA LEU A 382 23.69 3.08 -10.82
C LEU A 382 23.24 4.35 -11.57
N GLU A 383 23.42 4.42 -12.90
CA GLU A 383 22.70 5.38 -13.75
C GLU A 383 21.23 5.01 -13.94
N HIS A 384 20.84 3.79 -13.55
CA HIS A 384 19.49 3.26 -13.66
C HIS A 384 18.72 3.24 -12.33
N GLY A 385 17.43 3.60 -12.38
CA GLY A 385 16.62 3.80 -11.16
C GLY A 385 16.35 2.53 -10.36
N GLN A 386 16.21 1.38 -11.03
CA GLN A 386 15.96 0.09 -10.36
C GLN A 386 17.18 -0.39 -9.58
N ASN A 387 18.38 -0.12 -10.09
CA ASN A 387 19.65 -0.46 -9.46
C ASN A 387 19.89 0.42 -8.24
N VAL A 388 19.63 1.73 -8.35
CA VAL A 388 19.60 2.65 -7.21
C VAL A 388 18.60 2.19 -6.15
N ARG A 389 17.36 1.87 -6.54
CA ARG A 389 16.33 1.34 -5.64
C ARG A 389 16.80 0.11 -4.88
N ASN A 390 17.41 -0.85 -5.56
CA ASN A 390 17.91 -2.07 -4.93
C ASN A 390 19.06 -1.81 -3.96
N LEU A 391 20.01 -0.95 -4.33
CA LEU A 391 21.11 -0.55 -3.45
C LEU A 391 20.58 0.09 -2.16
N LEU A 392 19.70 1.09 -2.27
CA LEU A 392 19.15 1.82 -1.13
C LEU A 392 18.38 0.90 -0.18
N ASN A 393 17.59 -0.05 -0.72
CA ASN A 393 16.88 -1.04 0.09
C ASN A 393 17.83 -2.01 0.80
N LEU A 394 18.89 -2.49 0.12
CA LEU A 394 19.89 -3.34 0.76
C LEU A 394 20.65 -2.61 1.89
N GLN A 395 21.06 -1.36 1.66
CA GLN A 395 21.72 -0.54 2.67
C GLN A 395 20.82 -0.31 3.88
N MET A 396 19.55 0.00 3.65
CA MET A 396 18.56 0.18 4.72
C MET A 396 18.37 -1.10 5.56
N ILE A 397 18.22 -2.26 4.92
CA ILE A 397 18.12 -3.54 5.63
C ILE A 397 19.42 -3.83 6.41
N ALA A 398 20.58 -3.58 5.82
CA ALA A 398 21.87 -3.81 6.47
C ALA A 398 22.01 -2.95 7.74
N ALA A 399 21.67 -1.68 7.66
CA ALA A 399 21.75 -0.74 8.79
C ALA A 399 20.74 -1.09 9.89
N LEU A 400 19.48 -1.38 9.54
CA LEU A 400 18.49 -1.82 10.52
C LEU A 400 18.91 -3.12 11.19
N ARG A 401 19.37 -4.10 10.42
CA ARG A 401 19.82 -5.38 11.00
C ARG A 401 20.97 -5.19 11.97
N ALA A 402 21.97 -4.38 11.63
CA ALA A 402 23.08 -4.08 12.53
C ALA A 402 22.55 -3.42 13.82
N ALA A 403 21.68 -2.42 13.68
CA ALA A 403 21.11 -1.69 14.82
C ALA A 403 20.15 -2.53 15.70
N LEU A 404 19.56 -3.61 15.18
CA LEU A 404 18.68 -4.50 15.94
C LEU A 404 19.42 -5.69 16.56
N ALA A 405 20.67 -5.96 16.15
CA ALA A 405 21.52 -6.98 16.75
C ALA A 405 22.21 -6.50 18.05
N ASP A 406 22.38 -5.19 18.19
CA ASP A 406 22.83 -4.47 19.40
C ASP A 406 21.64 -4.15 20.33
#